data_AF-A0A7X8BWV0-F1
#
_entry.id   AF-A0A7X8BWV0-F1
#
_cell.length_a   1.000
_cell.length_b   1.000
_cell.length_c   1.000
_cell.angle_alpha   90.00
_cell.angle_beta   90.00
_cell.angle_gamma   90.00
#
_symmetry.space_group_name_H-M   'P 1'
#
loop_
_entity.id
_entity.type
_entity.pdbx_description
1 polymer ?
#
loop_
_entity_poly.entity_id
_entity_poly.type
_entity_poly.pdbx_seq_one_letter_code
_entity_poly.pdbx_strand_id
1 'polypeptide(L)'
;MLNRHHVRIKVMQALYSYYINDEKNNISHYEKELLDNIERLYRVYLYLLLLLREITSFAEKYDDEIQSNIPGVRQLNPNSRFYKNSLITALNNHSALDEACRKNAVFFSPDHIEILRKVFVDLKNNEIYREYVHNDKDDIQTDLELFSFFLKYYTINFNLLDSHIEDIFINWPDDAKMAVNMAVKSLKILAKELTNPDIIISLSNDENENIDFGKRLLHVCIQNQPEFDKLIQSKVQKWEPSRLPLLDLIILYIGLSEILYFETIPVKVTINECIELAKNYSTYGSKNFINGVLDNLVKDLNSQGKINKKGIGLIDK
;
A
#
# COMPACT_ATOMS: atom_id res chain seq x y z
N MET A 1 -5.35 0.37 7.88
CA MET A 1 -6.59 1.06 7.51
C MET A 1 -6.45 1.44 6.05
N LEU A 2 -7.26 0.81 5.21
CA LEU A 2 -7.36 1.10 3.79
C LEU A 2 -7.76 2.55 3.60
N ASN A 3 -6.90 3.36 2.97
CA ASN A 3 -7.23 4.77 2.71
C ASN A 3 -7.88 4.91 1.33
N ARG A 4 -8.75 5.92 1.16
CA ARG A 4 -9.49 6.12 -0.10
C ARG A 4 -8.57 6.36 -1.30
N HIS A 5 -7.41 6.98 -1.09
CA HIS A 5 -6.41 7.17 -2.13
C HIS A 5 -5.97 5.82 -2.75
N HIS A 6 -5.59 4.88 -1.90
CA HIS A 6 -5.15 3.56 -2.33
C HIS A 6 -6.30 2.74 -2.94
N VAL A 7 -7.53 2.88 -2.42
CA VAL A 7 -8.71 2.30 -3.07
C VAL A 7 -8.91 2.82 -4.48
N ARG A 8 -8.71 4.12 -4.73
CA ARG A 8 -8.81 4.66 -6.10
C ARG A 8 -7.77 4.06 -7.03
N ILE A 9 -6.56 3.81 -6.55
CA ILE A 9 -5.52 3.10 -7.33
C ILE A 9 -6.03 1.71 -7.72
N LYS A 10 -6.57 0.94 -6.77
CA LYS A 10 -7.11 -0.39 -7.06
C LYS A 10 -8.33 -0.35 -8.00
N VAL A 11 -9.20 0.66 -7.86
CA VAL A 11 -10.33 0.88 -8.79
C VAL A 11 -9.83 1.25 -10.18
N MET A 12 -8.83 2.11 -10.29
CA MET A 12 -8.21 2.48 -11.57
C MET A 12 -7.59 1.26 -12.26
N GLN A 13 -6.90 0.39 -11.52
CA GLN A 13 -6.36 -0.87 -12.03
C GLN A 13 -7.48 -1.78 -12.57
N ALA A 14 -8.55 -1.98 -11.80
CA ALA A 14 -9.71 -2.78 -12.23
C ALA A 14 -10.43 -2.17 -13.45
N LEU A 15 -10.57 -0.84 -13.51
CA LEU A 15 -11.13 -0.14 -14.68
C LEU A 15 -10.23 -0.28 -15.90
N TYR A 16 -8.91 -0.24 -15.73
CA TYR A 16 -7.95 -0.42 -16.83
C TYR A 16 -8.09 -1.82 -17.44
N SER A 17 -8.14 -2.86 -16.60
CA SER A 17 -8.45 -4.23 -17.01
C SER A 17 -9.81 -4.28 -17.75
N TYR A 18 -10.85 -3.65 -17.21
CA TYR A 18 -12.18 -3.60 -17.82
C TYR A 18 -12.20 -2.98 -19.21
N TYR A 19 -11.49 -1.86 -19.41
CA TYR A 19 -11.55 -1.13 -20.69
C TYR A 19 -10.64 -1.72 -21.77
N ILE A 20 -9.60 -2.48 -21.40
CA ILE A 20 -8.73 -3.18 -22.36
C ILE A 20 -9.39 -4.46 -22.89
N ASN A 21 -10.19 -5.13 -22.07
CA ASN A 21 -10.82 -6.39 -22.47
C ASN A 21 -12.06 -6.14 -23.35
N ASP A 22 -12.19 -6.94 -24.42
CA ASP A 22 -13.33 -6.85 -25.35
C ASP A 22 -14.64 -7.39 -24.76
N GLU A 23 -14.56 -8.30 -23.78
CA GLU A 23 -15.72 -8.89 -23.10
C GLU A 23 -16.18 -8.06 -21.88
N LYS A 24 -16.80 -6.91 -22.15
CA LYS A 24 -17.26 -5.93 -21.15
C LYS A 24 -18.51 -6.34 -20.32
N ASN A 25 -18.92 -7.60 -20.36
CA ASN A 25 -20.27 -8.00 -19.95
C ASN A 25 -20.39 -8.46 -18.48
N ASN A 26 -19.32 -8.51 -17.70
CA ASN A 26 -19.37 -9.00 -16.33
C ASN A 26 -18.68 -8.07 -15.33
N ILE A 27 -19.41 -7.04 -14.85
CA ILE A 27 -18.91 -6.12 -13.81
C ILE A 27 -18.48 -6.88 -12.55
N SER A 28 -19.19 -7.95 -12.18
CA SER A 28 -18.88 -8.76 -11.00
C SER A 28 -17.49 -9.41 -11.08
N HIS A 29 -16.98 -9.68 -12.28
CA HIS A 29 -15.61 -10.16 -12.47
C HIS A 29 -14.58 -9.11 -12.01
N TYR A 30 -14.74 -7.85 -12.43
CA TYR A 30 -13.83 -6.76 -12.09
C TYR A 30 -14.00 -6.27 -10.66
N GLU A 31 -15.20 -6.41 -10.08
CA GLU A 31 -15.39 -6.24 -8.64
C GLU A 31 -14.58 -7.28 -7.86
N LYS A 32 -14.61 -8.55 -8.28
CA LYS A 32 -13.78 -9.59 -7.68
C LYS A 32 -12.29 -9.28 -7.84
N GLU A 33 -11.85 -8.84 -9.02
CA GLU A 33 -10.46 -8.43 -9.26
C GLU A 33 -10.03 -7.27 -8.33
N LEU A 34 -10.89 -6.28 -8.11
CA LEU A 34 -10.67 -5.20 -7.13
C LEU A 34 -10.43 -5.77 -5.72
N LEU A 35 -11.26 -6.72 -5.29
CA LEU A 35 -11.14 -7.36 -3.98
C LEU A 35 -9.86 -8.20 -3.88
N ASP A 36 -9.56 -9.01 -4.90
CA ASP A 36 -8.34 -9.81 -4.97
C ASP A 36 -7.09 -8.91 -4.89
N ASN A 37 -7.11 -7.73 -5.50
CA ASN A 37 -6.02 -6.74 -5.40
C ASN A 37 -5.86 -6.16 -3.99
N ILE A 38 -6.95 -5.99 -3.24
CA ILE A 38 -6.90 -5.56 -1.82
C ILE A 38 -6.37 -6.71 -0.94
N GLU A 39 -6.74 -7.95 -1.24
CA GLU A 39 -6.19 -9.12 -0.55
C GLU A 39 -4.69 -9.30 -0.82
N ARG A 40 -4.21 -9.02 -2.03
CA ARG A 40 -2.76 -9.01 -2.35
C ARG A 40 -1.99 -8.02 -1.48
N LEU A 41 -2.51 -6.81 -1.28
CA LEU A 41 -1.93 -5.83 -0.34
C LEU A 41 -1.86 -6.40 1.08
N TYR A 42 -2.92 -7.08 1.53
CA TYR A 42 -2.93 -7.71 2.84
C TYR A 42 -1.83 -8.77 2.98
N ARG A 43 -1.62 -9.58 1.94
CA ARG A 43 -0.56 -10.60 1.90
C ARG A 43 0.84 -9.99 2.00
N VAL A 44 1.10 -8.90 1.28
CA VAL A 44 2.37 -8.15 1.39
C VAL A 44 2.57 -7.64 2.80
N TYR A 45 1.54 -7.04 3.41
CA TYR A 45 1.61 -6.56 4.79
C TYR A 45 2.00 -7.67 5.77
N LEU A 46 1.37 -8.84 5.68
CA LEU A 46 1.71 -10.00 6.51
C LEU A 46 3.14 -10.47 6.24
N TYR A 47 3.57 -10.48 4.97
CA TYR A 47 4.92 -10.85 4.58
C TYR A 47 5.97 -9.91 5.20
N LEU A 48 5.70 -8.60 5.29
CA LEU A 48 6.62 -7.66 5.94
C LEU A 48 6.77 -7.93 7.45
N LEU A 49 5.71 -8.35 8.15
CA LEU A 49 5.83 -8.78 9.55
C LEU A 49 6.61 -10.08 9.67
N LEU A 50 6.39 -11.03 8.75
CA LEU A 50 7.14 -12.27 8.71
C LEU A 50 8.62 -12.03 8.40
N LEU A 51 8.94 -11.11 7.47
CA LEU A 51 10.30 -10.73 7.12
C LEU A 51 11.12 -10.30 8.35
N LEU A 52 10.50 -9.62 9.32
CA LEU A 52 11.17 -9.26 10.58
C LEU A 52 11.51 -10.47 11.45
N ARG A 53 10.63 -11.48 11.50
CA ARG A 53 10.91 -12.74 12.20
C ARG A 53 12.03 -13.51 11.52
N GLU A 54 12.00 -13.55 10.19
CA GLU A 54 12.97 -14.29 9.40
C GLU A 54 14.36 -13.64 9.44
N ILE A 55 14.46 -12.31 9.30
CA ILE A 55 15.76 -11.62 9.37
C ILE A 55 16.40 -11.72 10.77
N THR A 56 15.59 -11.70 11.83
CA THR A 56 16.09 -11.83 13.21
C THR A 56 16.45 -13.28 13.55
N SER A 57 15.65 -14.26 13.12
CA SER A 57 16.01 -15.68 13.24
C SER A 57 17.26 -16.03 12.44
N PHE A 58 17.41 -15.47 11.23
CA PHE A 58 18.61 -15.60 10.42
C PHE A 58 19.83 -14.99 11.13
N ALA A 59 19.69 -13.78 11.68
CA ALA A 59 20.77 -13.09 12.39
C ALA A 59 21.29 -13.90 13.59
N GLU A 60 20.41 -14.51 14.37
CA GLU A 60 20.79 -15.39 15.49
C GLU A 60 21.66 -16.56 15.00
N LYS A 61 21.19 -17.30 13.98
CA LYS A 61 21.92 -18.43 13.41
C LYS A 61 23.26 -18.01 12.80
N TYR A 62 23.27 -16.89 12.07
CA TYR A 62 24.47 -16.36 11.43
C TYR A 62 25.56 -16.03 12.45
N ASP A 63 25.20 -15.39 13.56
CA ASP A 63 26.17 -15.06 14.59
C ASP A 63 26.63 -16.30 15.39
N ASP A 64 25.74 -17.26 15.64
CA ASP A 64 26.09 -18.54 16.29
C ASP A 64 27.10 -19.36 15.45
N GLU A 65 26.94 -19.37 14.13
CA GLU A 65 27.89 -20.00 13.19
C GLU A 65 29.26 -19.32 13.23
N ILE A 66 29.31 -17.98 13.23
CA ILE A 66 30.57 -17.23 13.31
C ILE A 66 31.30 -17.49 14.63
N GLN A 67 30.57 -17.50 15.75
CA GLN A 67 31.16 -17.76 17.08
C GLN A 67 31.66 -19.20 17.23
N SER A 68 31.00 -20.16 16.59
CA SER A 68 31.43 -21.56 16.60
C SER A 68 32.74 -21.77 15.83
N ASN A 69 33.00 -20.94 14.81
CA ASN A 69 34.18 -21.01 13.96
C ASN A 69 35.39 -20.22 14.47
N ILE A 70 35.25 -19.38 15.51
CA ILE A 70 36.34 -18.55 16.05
C ILE A 70 36.45 -18.73 17.58
N PRO A 71 37.46 -19.48 18.07
CA PRO A 71 37.69 -19.64 19.51
C PRO A 71 37.98 -18.30 20.20
N GLY A 72 37.17 -17.90 21.18
CA GLY A 72 37.40 -16.70 22.02
C GLY A 72 36.39 -15.55 21.87
N VAL A 73 35.53 -15.55 20.84
CA VAL A 73 34.54 -14.48 20.57
C VAL A 73 33.22 -14.66 21.35
N ARG A 74 33.05 -15.78 22.07
CA ARG A 74 31.77 -16.21 22.68
C ARG A 74 31.17 -15.29 23.75
N GLN A 75 31.92 -14.34 24.34
CA GLN A 75 31.47 -13.62 25.55
C GLN A 75 30.90 -12.21 25.30
N LEU A 76 31.02 -11.65 24.09
CA LEU A 76 30.63 -10.27 23.79
C LEU A 76 29.93 -10.22 22.42
N ASN A 77 28.74 -10.81 22.27
CA ASN A 77 27.96 -10.61 21.04
C ASN A 77 26.99 -9.43 21.20
N PRO A 78 27.38 -8.20 20.78
CA PRO A 78 26.52 -7.04 20.92
C PRO A 78 25.26 -7.15 20.03
N ASN A 79 25.29 -7.96 18.96
CA ASN A 79 24.14 -8.15 18.07
C ASN A 79 22.98 -8.92 18.73
N SER A 80 23.17 -9.56 19.89
CA SER A 80 22.12 -10.34 20.54
C SER A 80 20.85 -9.54 20.80
N ARG A 81 20.98 -8.22 21.02
CA ARG A 81 19.85 -7.29 21.13
C ARG A 81 18.96 -7.26 19.88
N PHE A 82 19.51 -7.47 18.68
CA PHE A 82 18.74 -7.45 17.44
C PHE A 82 17.70 -8.58 17.37
N TYR A 83 18.00 -9.75 17.93
CA TYR A 83 17.12 -10.93 17.84
C TYR A 83 16.55 -11.40 19.18
N LYS A 84 17.01 -10.87 20.31
CA LYS A 84 16.53 -11.21 21.68
C LYS A 84 15.79 -10.07 22.39
N ASN A 85 15.48 -8.96 21.71
CA ASN A 85 14.71 -7.89 22.31
C ASN A 85 13.25 -8.29 22.57
N SER A 86 12.60 -7.53 23.45
CA SER A 86 11.23 -7.79 23.90
C SER A 86 10.20 -7.70 22.76
N LEU A 87 10.38 -6.77 21.82
CA LEU A 87 9.47 -6.57 20.69
C LEU A 87 9.48 -7.77 19.72
N ILE A 88 10.66 -8.25 19.33
CA ILE A 88 10.82 -9.42 18.46
C ILE A 88 10.39 -10.70 19.17
N THR A 89 10.66 -10.81 20.47
CA THR A 89 10.17 -11.94 21.28
C THR A 89 8.64 -11.99 21.28
N ALA A 90 7.98 -10.84 21.45
CA ALA A 90 6.52 -10.77 21.39
C ALA A 90 5.98 -11.06 19.98
N LEU A 91 6.64 -10.56 18.93
CA LEU A 91 6.25 -10.81 17.54
C LEU A 91 6.38 -12.29 17.16
N ASN A 92 7.46 -12.95 17.61
CA ASN A 92 7.72 -14.36 17.33
C ASN A 92 6.70 -15.31 17.98
N ASN A 93 6.12 -14.90 19.11
CA ASN A 93 5.13 -15.68 19.86
C ASN A 93 3.68 -15.28 19.52
N HIS A 94 3.47 -14.45 18.49
CA HIS A 94 2.16 -13.88 18.18
C HIS A 94 1.26 -14.83 17.39
N SER A 95 0.49 -15.66 18.08
CA SER A 95 -0.38 -16.68 17.46
C SER A 95 -1.34 -16.17 16.38
N ALA A 96 -1.91 -14.97 16.54
CA ALA A 96 -2.80 -14.39 15.52
C ALA A 96 -2.07 -14.05 14.20
N LEU A 97 -0.77 -13.74 14.26
CA LEU A 97 0.05 -13.54 13.06
C LEU A 97 0.25 -14.87 12.34
N ASP A 98 0.53 -15.95 13.08
CA ASP A 98 0.66 -17.30 12.50
C ASP A 98 -0.64 -17.75 11.82
N GLU A 99 -1.79 -17.50 12.47
CA GLU A 99 -3.10 -17.78 11.90
C GLU A 99 -3.36 -16.97 10.63
N ALA A 100 -3.09 -15.66 10.66
CA ALA A 100 -3.26 -14.79 9.51
C ALA A 100 -2.38 -15.21 8.32
N CYS A 101 -1.09 -15.47 8.55
CA CYS A 101 -0.17 -15.93 7.51
C CYS A 101 -0.63 -17.25 6.89
N ARG A 102 -1.02 -18.23 7.72
CA ARG A 102 -1.53 -19.53 7.25
C ARG A 102 -2.82 -19.39 6.44
N LYS A 103 -3.78 -18.60 6.91
CA LYS A 103 -5.06 -18.36 6.20
C LYS A 103 -4.86 -17.74 4.83
N ASN A 104 -3.83 -16.90 4.67
CA ASN A 104 -3.57 -16.14 3.45
C ASN A 104 -2.42 -16.72 2.60
N ALA A 105 -1.95 -17.94 2.92
CA ALA A 105 -0.83 -18.60 2.26
C ALA A 105 0.39 -17.66 2.11
N VAL A 106 0.78 -17.02 3.21
CA VAL A 106 1.97 -16.17 3.30
C VAL A 106 3.02 -16.92 4.11
N PHE A 107 4.17 -17.16 3.48
CA PHE A 107 5.30 -17.83 4.10
C PHE A 107 6.60 -17.30 3.46
N PHE A 108 7.72 -17.49 4.15
CA PHE A 108 9.04 -17.19 3.62
C PHE A 108 9.66 -18.48 3.07
N SER A 109 9.98 -18.52 1.77
CA SER A 109 10.57 -19.71 1.16
C SER A 109 11.99 -19.94 1.67
N PRO A 110 12.41 -21.19 1.94
CA PRO A 110 13.81 -21.51 2.23
C PRO A 110 14.78 -21.04 1.15
N ASP A 111 14.35 -21.01 -0.11
CA ASP A 111 15.15 -20.55 -1.24
C ASP A 111 15.50 -19.04 -1.15
N HIS A 112 14.76 -18.30 -0.32
CA HIS A 112 14.96 -16.86 -0.12
C HIS A 112 15.98 -16.56 0.99
N ILE A 113 16.64 -17.56 1.57
CA ILE A 113 17.60 -17.31 2.67
C ILE A 113 18.77 -16.41 2.26
N GLU A 114 19.15 -16.44 0.97
CA GLU A 114 20.26 -15.63 0.46
C GLU A 114 19.94 -14.13 0.48
N ILE A 115 18.66 -13.73 0.30
CA ILE A 115 18.31 -12.32 0.44
C ILE A 115 18.44 -11.86 1.90
N LEU A 116 18.09 -12.71 2.88
CA LEU A 116 18.28 -12.39 4.31
C LEU A 116 19.76 -12.19 4.64
N ARG A 117 20.65 -13.03 4.10
CA ARG A 117 22.10 -12.88 4.25
C ARG A 117 22.59 -11.53 3.75
N LYS A 118 22.23 -11.17 2.51
CA LYS A 118 22.66 -9.91 1.90
C LYS A 118 22.14 -8.70 2.67
N VAL A 119 20.87 -8.72 3.04
CA VAL A 119 20.24 -7.67 3.84
C VAL A 119 20.90 -7.54 5.22
N PHE A 120 21.14 -8.65 5.92
CA PHE A 120 21.74 -8.61 7.26
C PHE A 120 23.19 -8.13 7.24
N VAL A 121 23.99 -8.59 6.28
CA VAL A 121 25.38 -8.13 6.13
C VAL A 121 25.44 -6.64 5.84
N ASP A 122 24.55 -6.13 4.99
CA ASP A 122 24.45 -4.69 4.73
C ASP A 122 24.00 -3.92 5.98
N LEU A 123 22.96 -4.41 6.68
CA LEU A 123 22.45 -3.83 7.91
C LEU A 123 23.53 -3.68 8.99
N LYS A 124 24.43 -4.65 9.13
CA LYS A 124 25.56 -4.57 10.09
C LYS A 124 26.52 -3.42 9.82
N ASN A 125 26.61 -2.95 8.57
CA ASN A 125 27.43 -1.81 8.19
C ASN A 125 26.70 -0.47 8.33
N ASN A 126 25.38 -0.49 8.52
CA ASN A 126 24.56 0.70 8.69
C ASN A 126 24.86 1.40 10.03
N GLU A 127 24.92 2.74 10.02
CA GLU A 127 25.19 3.54 11.21
C GLU A 127 24.12 3.37 12.30
N ILE A 128 22.84 3.38 11.92
CA ILE A 128 21.71 3.24 12.85
C ILE A 128 21.76 1.88 13.55
N TYR A 129 22.06 0.82 12.80
CA TYR A 129 22.20 -0.51 13.39
C TYR A 129 23.39 -0.59 14.35
N ARG A 130 24.55 -0.02 13.97
CA ARG A 130 25.73 -0.01 14.83
C ARG A 130 25.48 0.76 16.12
N GLU A 131 24.83 1.92 16.06
CA GLU A 131 24.45 2.69 17.24
C GLU A 131 23.47 1.90 18.13
N TYR A 132 22.45 1.28 17.54
CA TYR A 132 21.48 0.45 18.25
C TYR A 132 22.14 -0.70 19.02
N VAL A 133 23.06 -1.41 18.36
CA VAL A 133 23.76 -2.58 18.92
C VAL A 133 24.70 -2.21 20.08
N HIS A 134 25.28 -1.00 20.07
CA HIS A 134 26.16 -0.52 21.14
C HIS A 134 25.42 0.27 22.23
N ASN A 135 24.11 0.44 22.10
CA ASN A 135 23.30 1.13 23.08
C ASN A 135 22.92 0.16 24.21
N ASP A 136 23.46 0.39 25.41
CA ASP A 136 23.22 -0.43 26.61
C ASP A 136 21.81 -0.23 27.21
N LYS A 137 21.01 0.72 26.70
CA LYS A 137 19.63 0.92 27.16
C LYS A 137 18.70 -0.08 26.49
N ASP A 138 18.18 -1.01 27.29
CA ASP A 138 17.04 -1.85 26.93
C ASP A 138 15.76 -0.99 26.92
N ASP A 139 15.48 -0.41 25.75
CA ASP A 139 14.36 0.50 25.54
C ASP A 139 13.57 0.08 24.29
N ILE A 140 12.33 -0.34 24.52
CA ILE A 140 11.40 -0.78 23.47
C ILE A 140 11.18 0.28 22.39
N GLN A 141 11.31 1.57 22.73
CA GLN A 141 11.18 2.65 21.77
C GLN A 141 12.32 2.62 20.75
N THR A 142 13.55 2.35 21.20
CA THR A 142 14.70 2.21 20.30
C THR A 142 14.63 0.94 19.45
N ASP A 143 14.08 -0.15 19.98
CA ASP A 143 13.81 -1.37 19.19
C ASP A 143 12.79 -1.08 18.08
N LEU A 144 11.68 -0.43 18.44
CA LEU A 144 10.64 -0.01 17.50
C LEU A 144 11.20 0.92 16.40
N GLU A 145 12.10 1.83 16.75
CA GLU A 145 12.76 2.73 15.81
C GLU A 145 13.63 1.97 14.80
N LEU A 146 14.44 1.01 15.26
CA LEU A 146 15.26 0.18 14.37
C LEU A 146 14.40 -0.61 13.38
N PHE A 147 13.38 -1.33 13.86
CA PHE A 147 12.55 -2.15 12.97
C PHE A 147 11.64 -1.30 12.07
N SER A 148 11.22 -0.12 12.54
CA SER A 148 10.54 0.86 11.69
C SER A 148 11.47 1.41 10.62
N PHE A 149 12.74 1.66 10.94
CA PHE A 149 13.77 2.06 9.99
C PHE A 149 13.99 0.95 8.96
N PHE A 150 14.17 -0.30 9.40
CA PHE A 150 14.31 -1.45 8.52
C PHE A 150 13.14 -1.54 7.52
N LEU A 151 11.90 -1.55 8.02
CA LEU A 151 10.72 -1.63 7.16
C LEU A 151 10.56 -0.44 6.21
N LYS A 152 10.98 0.77 6.59
CA LYS A 152 10.81 1.96 5.74
C LYS A 152 11.95 2.16 4.74
N TYR A 153 13.16 1.79 5.14
CA TYR A 153 14.36 2.07 4.40
C TYR A 153 14.81 0.86 3.58
N TYR A 154 14.97 -0.31 4.20
CA TYR A 154 15.52 -1.47 3.52
C TYR A 154 14.56 -2.04 2.49
N THR A 155 13.26 -2.12 2.77
CA THR A 155 12.32 -2.71 1.80
C THR A 155 12.15 -1.88 0.53
N ILE A 156 12.54 -0.59 0.54
CA ILE A 156 12.34 0.34 -0.58
C ILE A 156 13.68 0.75 -1.22
N ASN A 157 14.72 1.01 -0.42
CA ASN A 157 15.99 1.57 -0.91
C ASN A 157 17.10 0.53 -1.06
N PHE A 158 16.92 -0.69 -0.54
CA PHE A 158 17.85 -1.77 -0.80
C PHE A 158 17.36 -2.57 -2.00
N ASN A 159 17.88 -2.22 -3.19
CA ASN A 159 17.40 -2.72 -4.49
C ASN A 159 17.18 -4.24 -4.52
N LEU A 160 18.05 -5.04 -3.89
CA LEU A 160 17.90 -6.49 -3.89
C LEU A 160 16.67 -6.97 -3.10
N LEU A 161 16.32 -6.30 -1.99
CA LEU A 161 15.13 -6.63 -1.21
C LEU A 161 13.88 -6.07 -1.88
N ASP A 162 13.96 -4.86 -2.45
CA ASP A 162 12.88 -4.24 -3.23
C ASP A 162 12.47 -5.14 -4.39
N SER A 163 13.42 -5.53 -5.25
CA SER A 163 13.17 -6.47 -6.36
C SER A 163 12.70 -7.84 -5.88
N HIS A 164 13.25 -8.35 -4.77
CA HIS A 164 12.81 -9.63 -4.21
C HIS A 164 11.35 -9.62 -3.75
N ILE A 165 10.89 -8.51 -3.15
CA ILE A 165 9.48 -8.38 -2.74
C ILE A 165 8.60 -8.23 -3.99
N GLU A 166 9.04 -7.50 -5.01
CA GLU A 166 8.34 -7.37 -6.30
C GLU A 166 8.18 -8.71 -7.03
N ASP A 167 9.21 -9.56 -7.01
CA ASP A 167 9.17 -10.91 -7.60
C ASP A 167 8.10 -11.80 -6.95
N ILE A 168 7.85 -11.63 -5.64
CA ILE A 168 6.80 -12.35 -4.90
C ILE A 168 5.43 -11.68 -5.09
N PHE A 169 5.42 -10.35 -5.13
CA PHE A 169 4.23 -9.51 -5.15
C PHE A 169 4.33 -8.45 -6.24
N ILE A 170 3.81 -8.78 -7.42
CA ILE A 170 3.86 -7.90 -8.60
C ILE A 170 3.30 -6.48 -8.38
N ASN A 171 2.38 -6.29 -7.43
CA ASN A 171 1.81 -4.98 -7.09
C ASN A 171 2.64 -4.22 -6.04
N TRP A 172 3.80 -4.73 -5.64
CA TRP A 172 4.65 -4.16 -4.60
C TRP A 172 4.92 -2.65 -4.79
N PRO A 173 5.26 -2.13 -5.98
CA PRO A 173 5.53 -0.71 -6.15
C PRO A 173 4.36 0.19 -5.73
N ASP A 174 3.13 -0.24 -6.01
CA ASP A 174 1.90 0.49 -5.64
C ASP A 174 1.53 0.30 -4.17
N ASP A 175 1.87 -0.86 -3.61
CA ASP A 175 1.41 -1.31 -2.30
C ASP A 175 2.42 -1.02 -1.17
N ALA A 176 3.69 -0.81 -1.51
CA ALA A 176 4.82 -0.71 -0.59
C ALA A 176 4.57 0.28 0.53
N LYS A 177 4.24 1.52 0.18
CA LYS A 177 4.00 2.59 1.16
C LYS A 177 2.88 2.21 2.14
N MET A 178 1.82 1.57 1.66
CA MET A 178 0.69 1.23 2.52
C MET A 178 1.01 0.00 3.38
N ALA A 179 1.57 -1.05 2.80
CA ALA A 179 1.97 -2.26 3.50
C ALA A 179 2.99 -1.97 4.61
N VAL A 180 4.02 -1.17 4.31
CA VAL A 180 5.03 -0.73 5.30
C VAL A 180 4.38 0.05 6.44
N ASN A 181 3.47 0.98 6.14
CA ASN A 181 2.77 1.73 7.18
C ASN A 181 1.88 0.84 8.07
N MET A 182 1.25 -0.19 7.49
CA MET A 182 0.49 -1.18 8.25
C MET A 182 1.39 -2.02 9.16
N ALA A 183 2.52 -2.50 8.64
CA ALA A 183 3.50 -3.25 9.42
C ALA A 183 4.06 -2.42 10.58
N VAL A 184 4.49 -1.17 10.31
CA VAL A 184 4.96 -0.24 11.34
C VAL A 184 3.86 0.06 12.37
N LYS A 185 2.59 0.21 11.96
CA LYS A 185 1.48 0.41 12.89
C LYS A 185 1.28 -0.82 13.79
N SER A 186 1.43 -2.02 13.25
CA SER A 186 1.33 -3.28 14.00
C SER A 186 2.45 -3.35 15.05
N LEU A 187 3.69 -3.01 14.68
CA LEU A 187 4.80 -2.91 15.62
C LEU A 187 4.57 -1.86 16.71
N LYS A 188 3.97 -0.72 16.38
CA LYS A 188 3.62 0.32 17.37
C LYS A 188 2.56 -0.14 18.36
N ILE A 189 1.60 -0.96 17.93
CA ILE A 189 0.60 -1.54 18.83
C ILE A 189 1.30 -2.55 19.75
N LEU A 190 2.13 -3.43 19.18
CA LEU A 190 2.90 -4.42 19.93
C LEU A 190 3.86 -3.79 20.95
N ALA A 191 4.49 -2.67 20.58
CA ALA A 191 5.39 -1.93 21.48
C ALA A 191 4.67 -1.28 22.67
N LYS A 192 3.34 -1.07 22.59
CA LYS A 192 2.55 -0.54 23.70
C LYS A 192 2.09 -1.61 24.67
N GLU A 193 1.88 -2.83 24.19
CA GLU A 193 1.41 -3.97 24.98
C GLU A 193 2.05 -5.23 24.41
N LEU A 194 2.99 -5.83 25.13
CA LEU A 194 3.71 -7.02 24.67
C LEU A 194 2.89 -8.32 24.82
N THR A 195 1.86 -8.30 25.66
CA THR A 195 1.05 -9.47 26.01
C THR A 195 -0.15 -9.61 25.08
N ASN A 196 0.08 -10.23 23.91
CA ASN A 196 -0.95 -10.63 22.94
C ASN A 196 -1.98 -9.54 22.55
N PRO A 197 -1.55 -8.32 22.20
CA PRO A 197 -2.44 -7.30 21.66
C PRO A 197 -2.99 -7.69 20.28
N ASP A 198 -4.10 -7.08 19.86
CA ASP A 198 -4.54 -7.21 18.46
C ASP A 198 -3.70 -6.32 17.53
N ILE A 199 -2.64 -6.91 16.94
CA ILE A 199 -1.75 -6.23 16.00
C ILE A 199 -2.14 -6.46 14.54
N ILE A 200 -3.05 -7.39 14.26
CA ILE A 200 -3.37 -7.80 12.89
C ILE A 200 -4.44 -6.88 12.34
N ILE A 201 -4.03 -6.02 11.42
CA ILE A 201 -4.93 -5.04 10.81
C ILE A 201 -5.78 -5.73 9.75
N SER A 202 -6.98 -6.18 10.12
CA SER A 202 -7.96 -6.70 9.16
C SER A 202 -8.28 -5.66 8.08
N LEU A 203 -8.23 -6.08 6.82
CA LEU A 203 -8.76 -5.31 5.68
C LEU A 203 -10.15 -5.78 5.26
N SER A 204 -10.56 -6.99 5.67
CA SER A 204 -11.64 -7.78 5.06
C SER A 204 -12.96 -7.78 5.83
N ASN A 205 -13.24 -6.80 6.69
CA ASN A 205 -14.55 -6.76 7.34
C ASN A 205 -15.60 -6.27 6.33
N ASP A 206 -16.75 -6.94 6.24
CA ASP A 206 -17.92 -6.56 5.41
C ASP A 206 -18.46 -5.14 5.74
N GLU A 207 -17.95 -4.51 6.80
CA GLU A 207 -18.25 -3.14 7.22
C GLU A 207 -17.12 -2.15 6.87
N ASN A 208 -16.15 -2.53 6.03
CA ASN A 208 -15.10 -1.62 5.61
C ASN A 208 -15.67 -0.63 4.59
N GLU A 209 -16.09 0.52 5.07
CA GLU A 209 -16.61 1.64 4.26
C GLU A 209 -15.73 1.98 3.05
N ASN A 210 -14.41 1.74 3.12
CA ASN A 210 -13.50 2.01 2.01
C ASN A 210 -13.58 0.94 0.91
N ILE A 211 -13.87 -0.32 1.25
CA ILE A 211 -14.16 -1.38 0.27
C ILE A 211 -15.47 -1.05 -0.44
N ASP A 212 -16.52 -0.72 0.31
CA ASP A 212 -17.82 -0.34 -0.27
C ASP A 212 -17.71 0.91 -1.16
N PHE A 213 -16.92 1.89 -0.72
CA PHE A 213 -16.55 3.03 -1.56
C PHE A 213 -15.91 2.59 -2.88
N GLY A 214 -14.93 1.68 -2.83
CA GLY A 214 -14.24 1.18 -4.03
C GLY A 214 -15.18 0.45 -4.98
N LYS A 215 -15.99 -0.48 -4.45
CA LYS A 215 -17.02 -1.20 -5.22
C LYS A 215 -17.97 -0.21 -5.89
N ARG A 216 -18.54 0.71 -5.12
CA ARG A 216 -19.46 1.72 -5.65
C ARG A 216 -18.79 2.58 -6.72
N LEU A 217 -17.55 2.99 -6.53
CA LEU A 217 -16.82 3.84 -7.48
C LEU A 217 -16.62 3.11 -8.82
N LEU A 218 -16.20 1.85 -8.77
CA LEU A 218 -16.05 0.98 -9.94
C LEU A 218 -17.38 0.87 -10.71
N HIS A 219 -18.48 0.55 -10.02
CA HIS A 219 -19.80 0.41 -10.64
C HIS A 219 -20.29 1.71 -11.27
N VAL A 220 -20.17 2.84 -10.56
CA VAL A 220 -20.60 4.16 -11.07
C VAL A 220 -19.79 4.54 -12.31
N CYS A 221 -18.47 4.32 -12.32
CA CYS A 221 -17.63 4.56 -13.49
C CYS A 221 -18.11 3.80 -14.72
N ILE A 222 -18.34 2.48 -14.57
CA ILE A 222 -18.73 1.62 -15.68
C ILE A 222 -20.14 1.96 -16.19
N GLN A 223 -21.11 2.10 -15.28
CA GLN A 223 -22.52 2.29 -15.65
C GLN A 223 -22.79 3.64 -16.32
N ASN A 224 -22.02 4.68 -15.97
CA ASN A 224 -22.23 6.03 -16.47
C ASN A 224 -21.23 6.44 -17.57
N GLN A 225 -20.39 5.51 -18.05
CA GLN A 225 -19.41 5.78 -19.09
C GLN A 225 -20.00 6.53 -20.31
N PRO A 226 -21.17 6.14 -20.89
CA PRO A 226 -21.70 6.86 -22.06
C PRO A 226 -22.08 8.33 -21.80
N GLU A 227 -22.45 8.67 -20.57
CA GLU A 227 -22.69 10.07 -20.18
C GLU A 227 -21.36 10.80 -19.99
N PHE A 228 -20.40 10.17 -19.30
CA PHE A 228 -19.08 10.76 -19.07
C PHE A 228 -18.34 11.01 -20.39
N ASP A 229 -18.45 10.11 -21.36
CA ASP A 229 -17.88 10.29 -22.70
C ASP A 229 -18.39 11.58 -23.35
N LYS A 230 -19.71 11.83 -23.28
CA LYS A 230 -20.31 13.06 -23.85
C LYS A 230 -19.84 14.31 -23.11
N LEU A 231 -19.78 14.26 -21.78
CA LEU A 231 -19.29 15.37 -20.96
C LEU A 231 -17.83 15.69 -21.31
N ILE A 232 -16.97 14.68 -21.35
CA ILE A 232 -15.55 14.84 -21.67
C ILE A 232 -15.40 15.36 -23.10
N GLN A 233 -16.05 14.76 -24.10
CA GLN A 233 -16.00 15.24 -25.49
C GLN A 233 -16.37 16.73 -25.62
N SER A 234 -17.37 17.20 -24.87
CA SER A 234 -17.79 18.61 -24.92
C SER A 234 -16.67 19.58 -24.51
N LYS A 235 -15.70 19.13 -23.72
CA LYS A 235 -14.57 19.94 -23.21
C LYS A 235 -13.28 19.74 -23.98
N VAL A 236 -13.18 18.66 -24.74
CA VAL A 236 -11.97 18.29 -25.47
C VAL A 236 -12.17 18.47 -26.99
N GLN A 237 -12.99 19.43 -27.43
CA GLN A 237 -13.39 19.66 -28.84
C GLN A 237 -12.26 19.75 -29.89
N LYS A 238 -10.99 19.92 -29.48
CA LYS A 238 -9.81 19.91 -30.38
C LYS A 238 -9.11 18.54 -30.49
N TRP A 239 -9.60 17.53 -29.79
CA TRP A 239 -8.98 16.20 -29.75
C TRP A 239 -10.00 15.15 -30.16
N GLU A 240 -9.60 14.31 -31.12
CA GLU A 240 -10.27 13.04 -31.37
C GLU A 240 -10.19 12.18 -30.08
N PRO A 241 -11.31 11.64 -29.55
CA PRO A 241 -11.30 10.79 -28.35
C PRO A 241 -10.34 9.60 -28.45
N SER A 242 -10.09 9.12 -29.67
CA SER A 242 -9.12 8.07 -30.00
C SER A 242 -7.66 8.47 -29.73
N ARG A 243 -7.37 9.72 -29.36
CA ARG A 243 -6.03 10.23 -29.02
C ARG A 243 -5.76 10.41 -27.53
N LEU A 244 -6.77 10.27 -26.66
CA LEU A 244 -6.54 10.40 -25.23
C LEU A 244 -5.96 9.09 -24.66
N PRO A 245 -4.90 9.15 -23.84
CA PRO A 245 -4.43 7.98 -23.12
C PRO A 245 -5.58 7.34 -22.33
N LEU A 246 -5.72 6.01 -22.40
CA LEU A 246 -6.80 5.29 -21.71
C LEU A 246 -6.83 5.60 -20.20
N LEU A 247 -5.66 5.72 -19.57
CA LEU A 247 -5.55 6.07 -18.16
C LEU A 247 -6.08 7.48 -17.86
N ASP A 248 -5.91 8.45 -18.77
CA ASP A 248 -6.48 9.79 -18.59
C ASP A 248 -8.01 9.74 -18.61
N LEU A 249 -8.59 8.96 -19.52
CA LEU A 249 -10.04 8.74 -19.58
C LEU A 249 -10.55 8.08 -18.29
N ILE A 250 -9.88 7.04 -17.80
CA ILE A 250 -10.25 6.34 -16.56
C ILE A 250 -10.20 7.30 -15.36
N ILE A 251 -9.15 8.12 -15.26
CA ILE A 251 -9.01 9.11 -14.18
C ILE A 251 -10.12 10.17 -14.25
N LEU A 252 -10.52 10.60 -15.46
CA LEU A 252 -11.67 11.48 -15.64
C LEU A 252 -12.99 10.81 -15.24
N TYR A 253 -13.20 9.53 -15.56
CA TYR A 253 -14.38 8.78 -15.12
C TYR A 253 -14.45 8.67 -13.61
N ILE A 254 -13.32 8.38 -12.94
CA ILE A 254 -13.23 8.38 -11.47
C ILE A 254 -13.61 9.75 -10.91
N GLY A 255 -13.05 10.82 -11.47
CA GLY A 255 -13.31 12.19 -11.05
C GLY A 255 -14.79 12.58 -11.20
N LEU A 256 -15.38 12.35 -12.38
CA LEU A 256 -16.78 12.61 -12.65
C LEU A 256 -17.72 11.77 -11.76
N SER A 257 -17.37 10.50 -11.56
CA SER A 257 -18.12 9.60 -10.68
C SER A 257 -18.21 10.17 -9.27
N GLU A 258 -17.08 10.55 -8.68
CA GLU A 258 -17.05 11.16 -7.35
C GLU A 258 -17.76 12.51 -7.28
N ILE A 259 -17.55 13.38 -8.27
CA ILE A 259 -18.18 14.71 -8.31
C ILE A 259 -19.70 14.60 -8.34
N LEU A 260 -20.25 13.70 -9.15
CA LEU A 260 -21.70 13.61 -9.39
C LEU A 260 -22.43 12.68 -8.41
N TYR A 261 -21.79 11.59 -7.98
CA TYR A 261 -22.48 10.52 -7.26
C TYR A 261 -22.03 10.35 -5.80
N PHE A 262 -20.94 10.97 -5.36
CA PHE A 262 -20.42 10.85 -3.99
C PHE A 262 -20.60 12.14 -3.21
N GLU A 263 -21.72 12.24 -2.51
CA GLU A 263 -22.17 13.48 -1.86
C GLU A 263 -21.25 13.95 -0.72
N THR A 264 -20.53 13.03 -0.07
CA THR A 264 -19.70 13.31 1.11
C THR A 264 -18.23 13.63 0.79
N ILE A 265 -17.85 13.64 -0.48
CA ILE A 265 -16.47 13.91 -0.91
C ILE A 265 -16.41 15.30 -1.56
N PRO A 266 -15.62 16.26 -1.01
CA PRO A 266 -15.50 17.59 -1.59
C PRO A 266 -14.95 17.54 -3.01
N VAL A 267 -15.46 18.40 -3.90
CA VAL A 267 -15.03 18.46 -5.31
C VAL A 267 -13.52 18.66 -5.45
N LYS A 268 -12.95 19.60 -4.68
CA LYS A 268 -11.51 19.88 -4.67
C LYS A 268 -10.66 18.70 -4.23
N VAL A 269 -11.14 17.90 -3.28
CA VAL A 269 -10.44 16.68 -2.86
C VAL A 269 -10.42 15.68 -4.01
N THR A 270 -11.55 15.45 -4.66
CA THR A 270 -11.62 14.58 -5.85
C THR A 270 -10.66 15.03 -6.95
N ILE A 271 -10.62 16.33 -7.28
CA ILE A 271 -9.70 16.85 -8.32
C ILE A 271 -8.24 16.62 -7.93
N ASN A 272 -7.85 16.91 -6.68
CA ASN A 272 -6.50 16.68 -6.20
C ASN A 272 -6.11 15.20 -6.28
N GLU A 273 -7.02 14.29 -5.94
CA GLU A 273 -6.78 12.85 -6.02
C GLU A 273 -6.60 12.39 -7.48
N CYS A 274 -7.44 12.87 -8.41
CA CYS A 274 -7.26 12.62 -9.84
C CYS A 274 -5.92 13.14 -10.38
N ILE A 275 -5.46 14.30 -9.90
CA ILE A 275 -4.14 14.85 -10.24
C ILE A 275 -3.01 13.95 -9.75
N GLU A 276 -3.09 13.46 -8.51
CA GLU A 276 -2.06 12.56 -7.98
C GLU A 276 -2.03 11.23 -8.76
N LEU A 277 -3.19 10.68 -9.13
CA LEU A 277 -3.24 9.51 -10.02
C LEU A 277 -2.57 9.81 -11.38
N ALA A 278 -2.89 10.95 -12.00
CA ALA A 278 -2.34 11.31 -13.30
C ALA A 278 -0.81 11.48 -13.28
N LYS A 279 -0.25 11.99 -12.18
CA LYS A 279 1.21 12.12 -12.00
C LYS A 279 1.92 10.76 -11.95
N ASN A 280 1.31 9.78 -11.29
CA ASN A 280 1.95 8.50 -11.00
C ASN A 280 1.76 7.49 -12.12
N TYR A 281 0.63 7.56 -12.84
CA TYR A 281 0.22 6.50 -13.76
C TYR A 281 0.12 6.93 -15.23
N SER A 282 0.12 8.23 -15.52
CA SER A 282 -0.10 8.72 -16.90
C SER A 282 1.08 9.54 -17.42
N THR A 283 0.87 10.23 -18.55
CA THR A 283 1.94 10.97 -19.25
C THR A 283 2.29 12.29 -18.57
N TYR A 284 3.46 12.84 -18.88
CA TYR A 284 3.96 14.10 -18.28
C TYR A 284 2.97 15.28 -18.37
N GLY A 285 2.15 15.35 -19.43
CA GLY A 285 1.14 16.38 -19.62
C GLY A 285 -0.20 16.12 -18.91
N SER A 286 -0.45 14.89 -18.48
CA SER A 286 -1.76 14.42 -18.02
C SER A 286 -2.24 15.14 -16.76
N LYS A 287 -1.36 15.44 -15.81
CA LYS A 287 -1.72 16.25 -14.62
C LYS A 287 -2.47 17.54 -14.98
N ASN A 288 -1.89 18.34 -15.87
CA ASN A 288 -2.42 19.65 -16.22
C ASN A 288 -3.69 19.51 -17.06
N PHE A 289 -3.72 18.51 -17.95
CA PHE A 289 -4.88 18.16 -18.75
C PHE A 289 -6.08 17.78 -17.87
N ILE A 290 -5.91 16.80 -16.97
CA ILE A 290 -6.95 16.31 -16.07
C ILE A 290 -7.49 17.46 -15.20
N ASN A 291 -6.62 18.26 -14.60
CA ASN A 291 -7.06 19.42 -13.82
C ASN A 291 -7.91 20.38 -14.65
N GLY A 292 -7.42 20.78 -15.84
CA GLY A 292 -8.13 21.72 -16.71
C GLY A 292 -9.48 21.19 -17.21
N VAL A 293 -9.58 19.89 -17.52
CA VAL A 293 -10.84 19.28 -17.94
C VAL A 293 -11.84 19.22 -16.78
N LEU A 294 -11.42 18.73 -15.61
CA LEU A 294 -12.30 18.62 -14.44
C LEU A 294 -12.76 20.00 -13.95
N ASP A 295 -11.88 20.99 -13.87
CA ASP A 295 -12.24 22.37 -13.47
C ASP A 295 -13.33 22.96 -14.39
N ASN A 296 -13.21 22.75 -15.70
CA ASN A 296 -14.20 23.23 -16.67
C ASN A 296 -15.51 22.45 -16.60
N LEU A 297 -15.46 21.13 -16.37
CA LEU A 297 -16.66 20.32 -16.19
C LEU A 297 -17.41 20.70 -14.91
N VAL A 298 -16.69 20.93 -13.81
CA VAL A 298 -17.27 21.34 -12.53
C VAL A 298 -18.03 22.66 -12.66
N LYS A 299 -17.48 23.65 -13.36
CA LYS A 299 -18.17 24.93 -13.61
C LYS A 299 -19.51 24.73 -14.34
N ASP A 300 -19.51 23.93 -15.39
CA ASP A 300 -20.73 23.61 -16.15
C ASP A 300 -21.74 22.85 -15.29
N LEU A 301 -21.31 21.79 -14.61
CA LEU A 301 -22.18 20.95 -13.79
C LEU A 301 -22.77 21.73 -12.61
N ASN A 302 -22.02 22.66 -12.01
CA ASN A 302 -22.52 23.58 -10.99
C ASN A 302 -23.58 24.54 -11.57
N SER A 303 -23.33 25.14 -12.74
CA SER A 303 -24.31 26.05 -13.36
C SER A 303 -25.61 25.33 -13.78
N GLN A 304 -25.54 24.03 -14.04
CA GLN A 304 -26.69 23.16 -14.31
C GLN A 304 -27.36 22.61 -13.03
N GLY A 305 -26.81 22.89 -11.84
CA GLY A 305 -27.33 22.35 -10.57
C GLY A 305 -27.19 20.83 -10.42
N LYS A 306 -26.26 20.21 -11.15
CA LYS A 306 -26.06 18.74 -11.15
C LYS A 306 -25.17 18.24 -10.01
N ILE A 307 -24.39 19.11 -9.39
CA ILE A 307 -23.50 18.73 -8.28
C ILE A 307 -24.27 18.82 -6.96
N ASN A 308 -24.49 17.67 -6.33
CA ASN A 308 -25.12 17.57 -5.02
C ASN A 308 -24.12 17.08 -3.97
N LYS A 309 -23.58 18.01 -3.16
CA LYS A 309 -22.66 17.69 -2.07
C LYS A 309 -23.34 17.95 -0.73
N LYS A 310 -23.25 16.99 0.19
CA LYS A 310 -23.89 17.03 1.52
C LYS A 310 -22.83 17.00 2.61
N GLY A 311 -22.65 18.13 3.29
CA GLY A 311 -21.70 18.30 4.39
C GLY A 311 -21.15 19.73 4.46
N ILE A 312 -20.73 20.19 5.65
CA ILE A 312 -20.17 21.52 5.86
C ILE A 312 -18.85 21.65 5.09
N GLY A 313 -18.72 22.66 4.22
CA GLY A 313 -17.49 22.95 3.50
C GLY A 313 -17.20 22.08 2.26
N LEU A 314 -18.19 21.32 1.75
CA LEU A 314 -18.00 20.44 0.58
C LEU A 314 -18.22 21.13 -0.77
N ILE A 315 -18.84 22.31 -0.76
CA ILE A 315 -18.94 23.22 -1.90
C ILE A 315 -17.99 24.36 -1.56
N ASP A 316 -16.89 24.47 -2.31
CA ASP A 316 -16.00 25.61 -2.19
C ASP A 316 -16.83 26.89 -2.39
N LYS A 317 -16.82 27.78 -1.38
CA LYS A 317 -17.30 29.15 -1.54
C LYS A 317 -16.36 29.93 -2.45
#